data_AF-A0A358QMA3-F1
#
_entry.id   AF-A0A358QMA3-F1
#
_cell.length_a   1.000
_cell.length_b   1.000
_cell.length_c   1.000
_cell.angle_alpha   90.00
_cell.angle_beta   90.00
_cell.angle_gamma   90.00
#
_symmetry.space_group_name_H-M   'P 1'
#
loop_
_entity.id
_entity.type
_entity.pdbx_description
1 polymer ?
#
loop_
_entity_poly.entity_id
_entity_poly.type
_entity_poly.pdbx_seq_one_letter_code
_entity_poly.pdbx_strand_id
1 'polypeptide(L)'
;MIDVAPDLHQLLPNAYISGQVSRQMAALPAVIAQLSAAGELSPRLVIELGTNGPGWSPGQVAALLRPLQLERLVLVNAGNDPAHPDWPPIINQELDQVAAQVPNTIVVNWEAASAGQPEYFTWGSRPGDGVHPGPIGSEAMAVLIAEAVESGSTPSASVAAIGSAVHLLRCAA
;
A
#
# COMPACT_ATOMS: atom_id res chain seq x y z
N MET A 1 4.33 6.63 1.71
CA MET A 1 4.92 6.11 0.47
C MET A 1 6.28 6.71 0.13
N ILE A 2 6.65 7.91 0.62
CA ILE A 2 7.97 8.50 0.33
C ILE A 2 9.10 7.59 0.86
N ASP A 3 9.01 7.16 2.11
CA ASP A 3 10.05 6.33 2.75
C ASP A 3 10.12 4.90 2.19
N VAL A 4 9.04 4.46 1.54
CA VAL A 4 8.86 3.11 0.98
C VAL A 4 9.25 3.07 -0.50
N ALA A 5 9.37 4.24 -1.13
CA ALA A 5 9.61 4.37 -2.57
C ALA A 5 10.87 3.66 -3.08
N PRO A 6 12.03 3.73 -2.38
CA PRO A 6 13.24 3.04 -2.85
C PRO A 6 13.07 1.53 -2.93
N ASP A 7 12.40 0.93 -1.95
CA ASP A 7 12.17 -0.52 -1.88
C ASP A 7 11.11 -0.95 -2.89
N LEU A 8 10.06 -0.15 -3.08
CA LEU A 8 9.08 -0.37 -4.16
C LEU A 8 9.71 -0.33 -5.55
N HIS A 9 10.66 0.57 -5.81
CA HIS A 9 11.35 0.58 -7.10
C HIS A 9 12.26 -0.63 -7.33
N GLN A 10 12.76 -1.27 -6.27
CA GLN A 10 13.50 -2.53 -6.41
C GLN A 10 12.57 -3.69 -6.81
N LEU A 11 11.37 -3.73 -6.22
CA LEU A 11 10.40 -4.81 -6.44
C LEU A 11 9.52 -4.60 -7.68
N LEU A 12 9.23 -3.33 -8.01
CA LEU A 12 8.40 -2.88 -9.12
C LEU A 12 9.17 -1.80 -9.91
N PRO A 13 10.17 -2.17 -10.73
CA PRO A 13 11.06 -1.21 -11.39
C PRO A 13 10.39 -0.17 -12.29
N ASN A 14 9.19 -0.48 -12.79
CA ASN A 14 8.41 0.41 -13.64
C ASN A 14 7.31 1.18 -12.90
N ALA A 15 7.24 1.08 -11.57
CA ALA A 15 6.24 1.79 -10.78
C ALA A 15 6.49 3.30 -10.83
N TYR A 16 5.44 4.08 -11.11
CA TYR A 16 5.46 5.53 -10.92
C TYR A 16 5.02 5.86 -9.49
N ILE A 17 5.84 6.58 -8.72
CA ILE A 17 5.55 6.91 -7.31
C ILE A 17 5.26 8.40 -7.15
N SER A 18 3.99 8.73 -6.89
CA SER A 18 3.54 10.08 -6.52
C SER A 18 3.48 10.22 -5.00
N GLY A 19 4.64 10.26 -4.32
CA GLY A 19 4.71 10.50 -2.87
C GLY A 19 4.74 12.00 -2.54
N GLN A 20 4.03 12.42 -1.48
CA GLN A 20 4.10 13.80 -0.96
C GLN A 20 3.80 13.81 0.54
N VAL A 21 4.63 14.52 1.32
CA VAL A 21 4.43 14.72 2.76
C VAL A 21 3.10 15.41 3.01
N SER A 22 2.35 14.93 4.01
CA SER A 22 1.06 15.49 4.44
C SER A 22 -0.04 15.51 3.38
N ARG A 23 0.07 14.71 2.31
CA ARG A 23 -1.01 14.57 1.33
C ARG A 23 -2.22 13.88 1.97
N GLN A 24 -3.39 14.47 1.80
CA GLN A 24 -4.66 13.95 2.28
C GLN A 24 -5.46 13.27 1.16
N MET A 25 -6.43 12.44 1.52
CA MET A 25 -7.33 11.76 0.56
C MET A 25 -8.06 12.74 -0.37
N ALA A 26 -8.35 13.96 0.10
CA ALA A 26 -8.99 15.01 -0.71
C ALA A 26 -8.19 15.42 -1.96
N ALA A 27 -6.87 15.15 -2.01
CA ALA A 27 -6.04 15.43 -3.18
C ALA A 27 -6.17 14.36 -4.28
N LEU A 28 -6.73 13.19 -3.97
CA LEU A 28 -6.78 12.04 -4.88
C LEU A 28 -7.42 12.37 -6.25
N PRO A 29 -8.54 13.12 -6.37
CA PRO A 29 -9.10 13.47 -7.68
C PRO A 29 -8.11 14.25 -8.57
N ALA A 30 -7.39 15.21 -7.99
CA ALA A 30 -6.43 16.01 -8.73
C ALA A 30 -5.22 15.18 -9.17
N VAL A 31 -4.74 14.28 -8.31
CA VAL A 31 -3.63 13.36 -8.63
C VAL A 31 -4.01 12.42 -9.78
N ILE A 32 -5.20 11.80 -9.72
CA ILE A 32 -5.67 10.91 -10.80
C ILE A 32 -5.80 11.66 -12.12
N ALA A 33 -6.37 12.87 -12.10
CA ALA A 33 -6.49 13.70 -13.30
C ALA A 33 -5.12 14.05 -13.90
N GLN A 34 -4.16 14.42 -13.05
CA GLN A 34 -2.79 14.72 -13.48
C GLN A 34 -2.11 13.50 -14.12
N LEU A 35 -2.18 12.33 -13.46
CA LEU A 35 -1.57 11.10 -13.97
C LEU A 35 -2.21 10.65 -15.28
N SER A 36 -3.53 10.75 -15.39
CA SER A 36 -4.26 10.44 -16.62
C SER A 36 -3.84 11.35 -17.77
N ALA A 37 -3.75 12.66 -17.52
CA ALA A 37 -3.32 13.64 -18.53
C ALA A 37 -1.86 13.44 -18.97
N ALA A 38 -1.00 12.95 -18.08
CA ALA A 38 0.39 12.63 -18.39
C ALA A 38 0.58 11.26 -19.07
N GLY A 39 -0.46 10.43 -19.16
CA GLY A 39 -0.34 9.04 -19.64
C GLY A 39 0.34 8.10 -18.64
N GLU A 40 0.46 8.51 -17.38
CA GLU A 40 1.15 7.79 -16.29
C GLU A 40 0.17 7.03 -15.37
N LEU A 41 -1.14 7.14 -15.62
CA LEU A 41 -2.13 6.39 -14.85
C LEU A 41 -2.13 4.92 -15.27
N SER A 42 -1.42 4.10 -14.50
CA SER A 42 -1.37 2.66 -14.63
C SER A 42 -2.74 1.99 -14.37
N PRO A 43 -3.08 0.88 -15.04
CA PRO A 43 -4.25 0.06 -14.72
C PRO A 43 -4.14 -0.63 -13.34
N ARG A 44 -2.95 -0.64 -12.74
CA ARG A 44 -2.69 -1.05 -11.36
C ARG A 44 -2.39 0.21 -10.53
N LEU A 45 -3.20 0.49 -9.52
CA LEU A 45 -3.09 1.67 -8.66
C LEU A 45 -2.91 1.25 -7.19
N VAL A 46 -1.93 1.86 -6.52
CA VAL A 46 -1.74 1.74 -5.06
C VAL A 46 -2.10 3.08 -4.41
N ILE A 47 -2.93 3.04 -3.37
CA ILE A 47 -3.29 4.20 -2.56
C ILE A 47 -2.88 3.93 -1.11
N GLU A 48 -1.95 4.74 -0.62
CA GLU A 48 -1.58 4.84 0.80
C GLU A 48 -1.85 6.29 1.22
N LEU A 49 -3.12 6.58 1.48
CA LEU A 49 -3.63 7.87 1.92
C LEU A 49 -4.63 7.64 3.06
N GLY A 50 -4.75 8.63 3.95
CA GLY A 50 -5.68 8.61 5.08
C GLY A 50 -4.98 8.95 6.40
N THR A 51 -3.72 8.57 6.57
CA THR A 51 -2.89 8.83 7.77
C THR A 51 -2.71 10.31 8.08
N ASN A 52 -2.93 11.20 7.11
CA ASN A 52 -2.88 12.66 7.29
C ASN A 52 -4.25 13.32 7.54
N GLY A 53 -5.30 12.54 7.76
CA GLY A 53 -6.65 13.05 8.05
C GLY A 53 -7.77 12.08 7.65
N PRO A 54 -8.48 11.46 8.62
CA PRO A 54 -9.67 10.65 8.36
C PRO A 54 -10.91 11.50 8.07
N GLY A 55 -12.06 10.86 7.83
CA GLY A 55 -13.36 11.53 7.72
C GLY A 55 -13.71 11.93 6.28
N TRP A 56 -13.15 11.24 5.29
CA TRP A 56 -13.45 11.43 3.88
C TRP A 56 -14.58 10.48 3.46
N SER A 57 -15.31 10.81 2.38
CA SER A 57 -16.44 9.99 1.94
C SER A 57 -15.99 8.77 1.12
N PRO A 58 -16.22 7.53 1.60
CA PRO A 58 -15.85 6.33 0.83
C PRO A 58 -16.64 6.21 -0.47
N GLY A 59 -17.90 6.67 -0.47
CA GLY A 59 -18.74 6.70 -1.67
C GLY A 59 -18.19 7.66 -2.75
N GLN A 60 -17.63 8.81 -2.36
CA GLN A 60 -17.01 9.73 -3.33
C GLN A 60 -15.71 9.15 -3.91
N VAL A 61 -14.88 8.53 -3.07
CA VAL A 61 -13.66 7.85 -3.54
C VAL A 61 -14.00 6.68 -4.45
N ALA A 62 -14.98 5.84 -4.09
CA ALA A 62 -15.43 4.75 -4.94
C ALA A 62 -16.06 5.25 -6.26
N ALA A 63 -16.81 6.35 -6.24
CA ALA A 63 -17.35 6.97 -7.45
C ALA A 63 -16.26 7.51 -8.39
N LEU A 64 -15.14 7.99 -7.83
CA LEU A 64 -13.95 8.40 -8.58
C LEU A 64 -13.20 7.21 -9.20
N LEU A 65 -13.06 6.11 -8.45
CA LEU A 65 -12.19 4.98 -8.85
C LEU A 65 -12.90 3.97 -9.77
N ARG A 66 -14.19 3.69 -9.58
CA ARG A 66 -14.93 2.70 -10.40
C ARG A 66 -14.83 2.92 -11.91
N PRO A 67 -14.98 4.14 -12.44
CA PRO A 67 -14.93 4.37 -13.89
C PRO A 67 -13.57 4.05 -14.53
N LEU A 68 -12.50 4.01 -13.73
CA LEU A 68 -11.14 3.70 -14.21
C LEU A 68 -10.97 2.23 -14.61
N GLN A 69 -11.85 1.33 -14.14
CA GLN A 69 -11.82 -0.10 -14.45
C GLN A 69 -10.43 -0.72 -14.25
N LEU A 70 -9.83 -0.44 -13.09
CA LEU A 70 -8.49 -0.90 -12.73
C LEU A 70 -8.40 -2.44 -12.78
N GLU A 71 -7.28 -2.95 -13.30
CA GLU A 71 -6.90 -4.36 -13.17
C GLU A 71 -6.61 -4.71 -11.71
N ARG A 72 -6.05 -3.76 -10.97
CA ARG A 72 -5.79 -3.86 -9.54
C ARG A 72 -5.89 -2.51 -8.85
N LEU A 73 -6.67 -2.46 -7.78
CA LEU A 73 -6.57 -1.40 -6.77
C LEU A 73 -6.00 -2.00 -5.50
N VAL A 74 -4.90 -1.44 -5.00
CA VAL A 74 -4.33 -1.79 -3.70
C VAL A 74 -4.53 -0.61 -2.75
N LEU A 75 -5.20 -0.85 -1.64
CA LEU A 75 -5.35 0.11 -0.55
C LEU A 75 -4.46 -0.35 0.60
N VAL A 76 -3.64 0.54 1.16
CA VAL A 76 -2.82 0.23 2.34
C VAL A 76 -3.53 0.81 3.56
N ASN A 77 -3.91 -0.04 4.52
CA ASN A 77 -4.58 0.43 5.72
C ASN A 77 -3.60 1.13 6.70
N ALA A 78 -4.13 1.94 7.59
CA ALA A 78 -3.35 2.67 8.59
C ALA A 78 -2.96 1.75 9.74
N GLY A 79 -1.68 1.82 10.12
CA GLY A 79 -1.17 1.18 11.34
C GLY A 79 -1.34 2.06 12.57
N ASN A 80 -0.52 1.82 13.58
CA ASN A 80 -0.54 2.60 14.81
C ASN A 80 -0.28 4.10 14.57
N ASP A 81 -0.97 4.96 15.33
CA ASP A 81 -0.69 6.40 15.38
C ASP A 81 -0.78 6.88 16.84
N PRO A 82 0.37 6.98 17.55
CA PRO A 82 0.39 7.43 18.94
C PRO A 82 -0.11 8.87 19.14
N ALA A 83 0.02 9.73 18.13
CA ALA A 83 -0.43 11.12 18.22
C ALA A 83 -1.95 11.23 18.01
N HIS A 84 -2.52 10.32 17.22
CA HIS A 84 -3.93 10.30 16.86
C HIS A 84 -4.53 8.87 16.92
N PRO A 85 -4.66 8.26 18.11
CA PRO A 85 -5.05 6.85 18.25
C PRO A 85 -6.45 6.51 17.70
N ASP A 86 -7.33 7.50 17.58
CA ASP A 86 -8.67 7.31 17.02
C ASP A 86 -8.70 7.28 15.49
N TRP A 87 -7.62 7.71 14.82
CA TRP A 87 -7.60 7.85 13.36
C TRP A 87 -7.51 6.50 12.62
N PRO A 88 -6.59 5.57 12.95
CA PRO A 88 -6.45 4.33 12.20
C PRO A 88 -7.75 3.51 12.07
N PRO A 89 -8.56 3.31 13.14
CA PRO A 89 -9.83 2.61 13.01
C PRO A 89 -10.79 3.25 12.00
N ILE A 90 -10.86 4.59 11.98
CA ILE A 90 -11.72 5.33 11.04
C ILE A 90 -11.21 5.16 9.61
N ILE A 91 -9.90 5.36 9.39
CA ILE A 91 -9.27 5.20 8.08
C ILE A 91 -9.49 3.79 7.54
N ASN A 92 -9.26 2.77 8.37
CA ASN A 92 -9.35 1.37 7.96
C ASN A 92 -10.81 1.02 7.58
N GLN A 93 -11.78 1.48 8.37
CA GLN A 93 -13.20 1.32 8.03
C GLN A 93 -13.58 2.03 6.72
N GLU A 94 -13.07 3.24 6.47
CA GLU A 94 -13.32 3.99 5.24
C GLU A 94 -12.71 3.29 4.02
N LEU A 95 -11.49 2.75 4.13
CA LEU A 95 -10.83 1.98 3.08
C LEU A 95 -11.57 0.67 2.77
N ASP A 96 -12.04 -0.05 3.79
CA ASP A 96 -12.85 -1.26 3.61
C ASP A 96 -14.17 -0.95 2.86
N GLN A 97 -14.79 0.18 3.16
CA GLN A 97 -15.99 0.63 2.43
C GLN A 97 -15.69 0.97 0.96
N VAL A 98 -14.52 1.51 0.64
CA VAL A 98 -14.09 1.68 -0.76
C VAL A 98 -13.89 0.32 -1.42
N ALA A 99 -13.16 -0.59 -0.75
CA ALA A 99 -12.86 -1.91 -1.29
C ALA A 99 -14.13 -2.74 -1.58
N ALA A 100 -15.17 -2.60 -0.77
CA ALA A 100 -16.47 -3.23 -1.01
C ALA A 100 -17.20 -2.71 -2.25
N GLN A 101 -16.88 -1.51 -2.73
CA GLN A 101 -17.56 -0.83 -3.83
C GLN A 101 -16.76 -0.81 -5.13
N VAL A 102 -15.44 -0.99 -5.07
CA VAL A 102 -14.55 -0.96 -6.24
C VAL A 102 -14.09 -2.39 -6.56
N PRO A 103 -14.39 -2.93 -7.75
CA PRO A 103 -13.91 -4.26 -8.14
C PRO A 103 -12.38 -4.34 -8.17
N ASN A 104 -11.83 -5.56 -8.11
CA ASN A 104 -10.38 -5.80 -8.18
C ASN A 104 -9.56 -5.09 -7.08
N THR A 105 -10.19 -4.82 -5.93
CA THR A 105 -9.55 -4.16 -4.80
C THR A 105 -8.98 -5.16 -3.80
N ILE A 106 -7.77 -4.90 -3.32
CA ILE A 106 -7.14 -5.59 -2.19
C ILE A 106 -6.79 -4.54 -1.14
N VAL A 107 -7.09 -4.86 0.12
CA VAL A 107 -6.61 -4.08 1.26
C VAL A 107 -5.38 -4.79 1.83
N VAL A 108 -4.21 -4.16 1.71
CA VAL A 108 -2.99 -4.57 2.40
C VAL A 108 -3.13 -4.19 3.86
N ASN A 109 -3.06 -5.20 4.73
CA ASN A 109 -3.22 -5.04 6.17
C ASN A 109 -1.88 -4.71 6.86
N TRP A 110 -1.41 -3.48 6.64
CA TRP A 110 -0.25 -2.92 7.33
C TRP A 110 -0.45 -2.81 8.83
N GLU A 111 -1.68 -2.54 9.30
CA GLU A 111 -2.03 -2.52 10.73
C GLU A 111 -1.59 -3.81 11.42
N ALA A 112 -2.04 -4.96 10.91
CA ALA A 112 -1.67 -6.25 11.47
C ALA A 112 -0.19 -6.59 11.26
N ALA A 113 0.38 -6.23 10.10
CA ALA A 113 1.77 -6.53 9.78
C ALA A 113 2.77 -5.75 10.66
N SER A 114 2.41 -4.54 11.07
CA SER A 114 3.25 -3.67 11.90
C SER A 114 2.97 -3.77 13.40
N ALA A 115 1.87 -4.44 13.78
CA ALA A 115 1.52 -4.65 15.17
C ALA A 115 2.62 -5.44 15.92
N GLY A 116 3.12 -4.85 17.02
CA GLY A 116 4.17 -5.46 17.83
C GLY A 116 5.57 -5.45 17.19
N GLN A 117 5.78 -4.66 16.13
CA GLN A 117 7.06 -4.52 15.43
C GLN A 117 7.69 -3.14 15.67
N PRO A 118 8.19 -2.81 16.88
CA PRO A 118 8.81 -1.51 17.15
C PRO A 118 10.03 -1.21 16.25
N GLU A 119 10.74 -2.23 15.78
CA GLU A 119 11.84 -2.12 14.83
C GLU A 119 11.40 -1.54 13.48
N TYR A 120 10.13 -1.72 13.07
CA TYR A 120 9.62 -1.18 11.80
C TYR A 120 9.56 0.34 11.82
N PHE A 121 9.50 0.96 12.98
CA PHE A 121 9.42 2.42 13.15
C PHE A 121 10.73 3.01 13.63
N THR A 122 11.84 2.28 13.57
CA THR A 122 13.14 2.73 14.08
C THR A 122 14.05 3.25 12.97
N TRP A 123 14.61 4.45 13.17
CA TRP A 123 15.57 5.09 12.25
C TRP A 123 16.98 5.09 12.85
N GLY A 124 17.75 4.06 12.51
CA GLY A 124 19.07 3.84 13.11
C GLY A 124 18.95 3.61 14.61
N SER A 125 19.47 4.55 15.42
CA SER A 125 19.35 4.49 16.88
C SER A 125 18.19 5.33 17.44
N ARG A 126 17.35 5.92 16.59
CA ARG A 126 16.25 6.81 17.00
C ARG A 126 14.91 6.07 16.91
N PRO A 127 14.11 6.05 17.98
CA PRO A 127 12.71 5.63 17.85
C PRO A 127 11.99 6.63 16.95
N GLY A 128 11.15 6.13 16.04
CA GLY A 128 10.26 6.95 15.23
C GLY A 128 9.00 7.35 16.00
N ASP A 129 8.06 7.93 15.28
CA ASP A 129 6.78 8.39 15.82
C ASP A 129 5.71 7.28 15.88
N GLY A 130 6.03 6.08 15.41
CA GLY A 130 5.11 4.95 15.35
C GLY A 130 4.18 4.96 14.15
N VAL A 131 4.29 5.95 13.25
CA VAL A 131 3.52 6.09 12.01
C VAL A 131 4.41 5.88 10.79
N HIS A 132 5.53 6.58 10.73
CA HIS A 132 6.45 6.53 9.59
C HIS A 132 7.39 5.34 9.71
N PRO A 133 7.38 4.39 8.74
CA PRO A 133 8.30 3.28 8.79
C PRO A 133 9.75 3.74 8.64
N GLY A 134 10.63 3.13 9.42
CA GLY A 134 12.07 3.13 9.17
C GLY A 134 12.45 2.10 8.10
N PRO A 135 13.75 1.93 7.80
CA PRO A 135 14.20 1.09 6.69
C PRO A 135 13.63 -0.34 6.70
N ILE A 136 13.59 -1.01 7.86
CA ILE A 136 13.06 -2.37 8.00
C ILE A 136 11.54 -2.39 7.73
N GLY A 137 10.81 -1.40 8.26
CA GLY A 137 9.37 -1.29 8.03
C GLY A 137 9.02 -0.94 6.59
N SER A 138 9.83 -0.10 5.94
CA SER A 138 9.68 0.26 4.53
C SER A 138 9.84 -0.95 3.63
N GLU A 139 10.87 -1.76 3.85
CA GLU A 139 11.08 -3.02 3.11
C GLU A 139 9.87 -3.97 3.30
N ALA A 140 9.43 -4.17 4.55
CA ALA A 140 8.29 -5.02 4.85
C ALA A 140 6.99 -4.54 4.17
N MET A 141 6.72 -3.23 4.21
CA MET A 141 5.55 -2.65 3.55
C MET A 141 5.65 -2.79 2.02
N ALA A 142 6.83 -2.55 1.44
CA ALA A 142 7.05 -2.65 0.00
C ALA A 142 6.78 -4.08 -0.51
N VAL A 143 7.21 -5.11 0.22
CA VAL A 143 6.91 -6.52 -0.10
C VAL A 143 5.40 -6.77 -0.12
N LEU A 144 4.68 -6.35 0.93
CA LEU A 144 3.22 -6.55 1.00
C LEU A 144 2.49 -5.85 -0.15
N ILE A 145 2.91 -4.63 -0.51
CA ILE A 145 2.34 -3.90 -1.63
C ILE A 145 2.64 -4.61 -2.95
N ALA A 146 3.88 -5.03 -3.18
CA ALA A 146 4.29 -5.69 -4.42
C ALA A 146 3.54 -7.02 -4.63
N GLU A 147 3.41 -7.82 -3.57
CA GLU A 147 2.61 -9.05 -3.61
C GLU A 147 1.14 -8.76 -3.95
N ALA A 148 0.54 -7.74 -3.34
CA ALA A 148 -0.84 -7.36 -3.62
C ALA A 148 -1.03 -6.86 -5.06
N VAL A 149 -0.08 -6.08 -5.59
CA VAL A 149 -0.07 -5.58 -6.97
C VAL A 149 -0.02 -6.74 -7.98
N GLU A 150 0.79 -7.77 -7.70
CA GLU A 150 0.96 -8.92 -8.59
C GLU A 150 -0.03 -10.07 -8.35
N SER A 151 -0.79 -10.03 -7.26
CA SER A 151 -1.77 -11.07 -6.97
C SER A 151 -2.86 -11.15 -8.04
N GLY A 152 -3.02 -12.34 -8.64
CA GLY A 152 -3.95 -12.57 -9.74
C GLY A 152 -3.42 -12.17 -11.13
N SER A 153 -2.22 -11.59 -11.24
CA SER A 153 -1.46 -11.61 -12.49
C SER A 153 -1.13 -13.07 -12.81
N THR A 154 -1.54 -13.58 -13.98
CA THR A 154 -0.96 -14.85 -14.45
C THR A 154 0.53 -14.59 -14.62
N PRO A 155 1.44 -15.39 -14.01
CA PRO A 155 2.86 -15.15 -14.15
C PRO A 155 3.21 -15.14 -15.63
N SER A 156 3.63 -14.00 -16.16
CA SER A 156 4.36 -13.98 -17.41
C SER A 156 5.63 -14.77 -17.16
N ALA A 157 5.74 -15.95 -17.77
CA ALA A 157 6.86 -16.84 -17.61
C ALA A 157 8.15 -16.19 -18.10
N SER A 158 8.85 -15.46 -17.24
CA SER A 158 10.28 -15.18 -17.32
C SER A 158 10.77 -14.36 -16.12
N VAL A 159 10.93 -15.00 -14.95
CA VAL A 159 12.07 -14.69 -14.07
C VAL A 159 12.61 -16.01 -13.56
N ALA A 160 13.80 -16.36 -14.04
CA ALA A 160 14.56 -17.51 -13.62
C ALA A 160 14.97 -17.38 -12.15
N ALA A 161 15.03 -18.54 -11.50
CA ALA A 161 15.31 -18.74 -10.10
C ALA A 161 16.57 -18.03 -9.57
N ILE A 162 16.42 -17.37 -8.42
CA ILE A 162 17.44 -17.18 -7.38
C ILE A 162 16.63 -17.03 -6.08
N GLY A 163 16.78 -17.78 -4.99
CA GLY A 163 17.55 -18.93 -4.61
C GLY A 163 17.39 -19.06 -3.08
N SER A 164 16.86 -20.19 -2.60
CA SER A 164 16.86 -20.68 -1.20
C SER A 164 16.10 -19.85 -0.14
N ALA A 165 15.25 -20.38 0.75
CA ALA A 165 14.99 -21.74 1.18
C ALA A 165 13.57 -21.83 1.78
N VAL A 166 12.78 -22.79 1.33
CA VAL A 166 11.60 -23.27 2.08
C VAL A 166 11.82 -24.76 2.33
N HIS A 167 12.00 -25.11 3.60
CA HIS A 167 11.97 -26.50 4.05
C HIS A 167 10.58 -27.09 3.81
N LEU A 168 10.43 -27.92 2.80
CA LEU A 168 9.27 -28.80 2.64
C LEU A 168 9.69 -30.22 3.03
N LEU A 169 9.34 -30.62 4.25
CA LEU A 169 9.36 -32.01 4.69
C LEU A 169 8.23 -32.76 3.97
N ARG A 170 8.60 -33.64 3.03
CA ARG A 170 7.75 -34.74 2.55
C ARG A 170 7.89 -35.90 3.53
N CYS A 171 6.79 -36.35 4.12
CA CYS A 171 6.70 -37.72 4.63
C CYS A 171 6.14 -38.61 3.53
N ALA A 172 6.82 -39.72 3.26
CA ALA A 172 6.36 -40.82 2.43
C ALA A 172 6.35 -42.10 3.27
N ALA A 173 5.16 -42.69 3.41
CA ALA A 173 4.82 -44.11 3.25
C ALA A 173 3.32 -44.24 3.45
#